data_AF-A0A096B1W9-F1
#
_entry.id   AF-A0A096B1W9-F1
#
_cell.length_a   1.000
_cell.length_b   1.000
_cell.length_c   1.000
_cell.angle_alpha   90.00
_cell.angle_beta   90.00
_cell.angle_gamma   90.00
#
_symmetry.space_group_name_H-M   'P 1'
#
loop_
_entity.id
_entity.type
_entity.pdbx_description
1 polymer ?
#
loop_
_entity_poly.entity_id
_entity_poly.type
_entity_poly.pdbx_seq_one_letter_code
_entity_poly.pdbx_strand_id
1 'polypeptide(L)'
;MKKLFVIVFLLVAMVSCKYGLYETGDSELSYLRADFVEASTNGVGAFTSAVTDDGVSLTLSPALYVDWKPKARAVYRAMLYYDKVENGVTKPISLQSVLLLKPKTKDEEKEWHTDPLGLESIWISKNKRYANLSLIIKKGSNTSLSSAQKIGVLKEAVTKHEKGKAYHFLLTHYQAGQPEYYSVKGYVSIPIYNYYSGDSLYITVNTYKGKVVKSFLL
;
A
#
# COMPACT_ATOMS: atom_id res chain seq x y z
N MET A 1 29.60 49.70 -53.64
CA MET A 1 29.55 48.72 -54.74
C MET A 1 29.11 47.38 -54.17
N LYS A 2 28.09 46.77 -54.77
CA LYS A 2 27.81 45.31 -54.91
C LYS A 2 28.00 44.44 -53.64
N LYS A 3 26.90 43.98 -53.01
CA LYS A 3 26.35 42.63 -53.21
C LYS A 3 27.43 41.53 -53.16
N LEU A 4 27.53 40.85 -52.02
CA LEU A 4 28.13 39.52 -51.74
C LEU A 4 28.63 39.61 -50.28
N PHE A 5 28.23 38.82 -49.30
CA PHE A 5 27.69 37.48 -49.29
C PHE A 5 26.66 37.41 -48.15
N VAL A 6 25.39 37.23 -48.53
CA VAL A 6 24.52 36.31 -47.81
C VAL A 6 25.29 34.98 -47.74
N ILE A 7 25.68 34.53 -46.55
CA ILE A 7 26.07 33.17 -46.11
C ILE A 7 26.92 33.32 -44.83
N VAL A 8 26.35 33.92 -43.78
CA VAL A 8 26.83 33.72 -42.39
C VAL A 8 25.60 33.43 -41.52
N PHE A 9 24.78 32.49 -41.98
CA PHE A 9 23.64 31.99 -41.21
C PHE A 9 23.46 30.47 -41.33
N LEU A 10 24.45 29.76 -41.89
CA LEU A 10 24.33 28.33 -42.20
C LEU A 10 25.58 27.53 -41.80
N LEU A 11 26.24 27.90 -40.70
CA LEU A 11 27.41 27.17 -40.19
C LEU A 11 27.40 26.93 -38.67
N VAL A 12 26.25 27.09 -38.02
CA VAL A 12 26.06 26.71 -36.59
C VAL A 12 24.95 25.65 -36.42
N ALA A 13 24.60 24.92 -37.49
CA ALA A 13 23.54 23.91 -37.46
C ALA A 13 24.07 22.46 -37.42
N MET A 14 25.30 22.24 -36.98
CA MET A 14 25.90 20.89 -36.86
C MET A 14 26.54 20.64 -35.48
N VAL A 15 26.05 21.30 -34.43
CA VAL A 15 26.01 20.65 -33.11
C VAL A 15 24.67 19.92 -33.03
N SER A 16 24.47 18.96 -33.93
CA SER A 16 23.61 17.84 -33.60
C SER A 16 24.21 17.27 -32.33
N CYS A 17 23.52 17.44 -31.20
CA CYS A 17 23.79 16.66 -30.03
C CYS A 17 23.74 15.21 -30.50
N LYS A 18 24.90 14.58 -30.67
CA LYS A 18 24.99 13.14 -30.71
C LYS A 18 24.63 12.67 -29.30
N TYR A 19 23.32 12.64 -28.99
CA TYR A 19 22.78 11.83 -27.91
C TYR A 19 22.80 10.36 -28.38
N GLY A 20 24.00 9.81 -28.58
CA GLY A 20 24.25 8.41 -28.25
C GLY A 20 24.83 8.47 -26.85
N LEU A 21 24.22 7.93 -25.82
CA LEU A 21 23.74 6.56 -25.72
C LEU A 21 22.46 6.59 -24.89
N TYR A 22 21.33 6.09 -25.43
CA TYR A 22 20.44 5.37 -24.52
C TYR A 22 21.28 4.21 -24.02
N GLU A 23 21.61 4.18 -22.74
CA GLU A 23 22.19 2.97 -22.13
C GLU A 23 21.17 1.85 -22.34
N THR A 24 21.38 1.05 -23.37
CA THR A 24 20.64 -0.20 -23.55
C THR A 24 21.25 -1.18 -22.55
N GLY A 25 20.66 -1.22 -21.37
CA GLY A 25 21.07 -2.05 -20.24
C GLY A 25 20.07 -1.90 -19.10
N ASP A 26 20.03 -2.87 -18.21
CA ASP A 26 19.21 -2.77 -17.01
C ASP A 26 19.79 -1.73 -16.05
N SER A 27 18.93 -0.82 -15.57
CA SER A 27 19.22 0.09 -14.48
C SER A 27 18.93 -0.55 -13.13
N GLU A 28 19.38 0.07 -12.04
CA GLU A 28 19.08 -0.37 -10.66
C GLU A 28 17.58 -0.49 -10.35
N LEU A 29 16.71 0.15 -11.14
CA LEU A 29 15.26 0.11 -10.97
C LEU A 29 14.55 -0.74 -12.03
N SER A 30 15.28 -1.30 -13.00
CA SER A 30 14.69 -2.09 -14.08
C SER A 30 13.91 -3.31 -13.57
N TYR A 31 14.27 -3.80 -12.39
CA TYR A 31 13.64 -4.95 -11.75
C TYR A 31 12.93 -4.61 -10.44
N LEU A 32 12.66 -3.32 -10.19
CA LEU A 32 11.95 -2.89 -8.99
C LEU A 32 10.57 -3.56 -8.95
N ARG A 33 10.33 -4.31 -7.88
CA ARG A 33 9.03 -4.90 -7.53
C ARG A 33 8.50 -4.27 -6.27
N ALA A 34 7.18 -4.22 -6.15
CA ALA A 34 6.46 -3.73 -4.98
C ALA A 34 5.31 -4.68 -4.69
N ASP A 35 5.41 -5.45 -3.60
CA ASP A 35 4.39 -6.42 -3.21
C ASP A 35 3.96 -6.23 -1.77
N PHE A 36 2.68 -6.47 -1.52
CA PHE A 36 2.20 -6.71 -0.16
C PHE A 36 2.69 -8.08 0.30
N VAL A 37 3.29 -8.12 1.49
CA VAL A 37 3.96 -9.30 2.05
C VAL A 37 3.61 -9.51 3.52
N GLU A 38 3.77 -10.74 3.99
CA GLU A 38 4.07 -11.04 5.39
C GLU A 38 5.60 -11.09 5.55
N ALA A 39 6.20 -10.06 6.15
CA ALA A 39 7.64 -9.93 6.35
C ALA A 39 8.03 -10.37 7.77
N SER A 40 9.07 -11.18 7.91
CA SER A 40 9.51 -11.78 9.18
C SER A 40 10.83 -11.19 9.65
N THR A 41 10.91 -10.88 10.94
CA THR A 41 12.12 -10.38 11.59
C THR A 41 12.92 -11.48 12.29
N ASN A 42 14.23 -11.30 12.33
CA ASN A 42 15.16 -12.17 13.05
C ASN A 42 15.25 -11.81 14.55
N GLY A 43 16.24 -12.40 15.25
CA GLY A 43 16.45 -12.21 16.68
C GLY A 43 16.80 -10.80 17.15
N VAL A 44 17.18 -9.90 16.23
CA VAL A 44 17.50 -8.49 16.52
C VAL A 44 16.54 -7.51 15.86
N GLY A 45 15.44 -8.00 15.27
CA GLY A 45 14.44 -7.15 14.61
C GLY A 45 14.73 -6.81 13.15
N ALA A 46 15.81 -7.31 12.54
CA ALA A 46 16.03 -7.10 11.11
C ALA A 46 15.12 -8.02 10.28
N PHE A 47 14.52 -7.53 9.20
CA PHE A 47 13.73 -8.36 8.28
C PHE A 47 14.64 -9.25 7.44
N THR A 48 14.41 -10.56 7.48
CA THR A 48 15.26 -11.55 6.79
C THR A 48 14.50 -12.37 5.76
N SER A 49 13.17 -12.39 5.82
CA SER A 49 12.35 -13.09 4.85
C SER A 49 10.98 -12.44 4.69
N ALA A 50 10.32 -12.73 3.58
CA ALA A 50 8.96 -12.28 3.30
C ALA A 50 8.20 -13.34 2.49
N VAL A 51 6.87 -13.36 2.61
CA VAL A 51 5.99 -14.16 1.75
C VAL A 51 5.01 -13.21 1.07
N THR A 52 4.96 -13.22 -0.26
CA THR A 52 4.04 -12.38 -1.03
C THR A 52 2.60 -12.90 -0.94
N ASP A 53 1.63 -12.06 -1.32
CA ASP A 53 0.24 -12.49 -1.47
C ASP A 53 0.04 -13.62 -2.50
N ASP A 54 1.01 -13.78 -3.39
CA ASP A 54 1.08 -14.84 -4.40
C ASP A 54 1.68 -16.15 -3.85
N GLY A 55 2.13 -16.16 -2.59
CA GLY A 55 2.73 -17.32 -1.94
C GLY A 55 4.22 -17.50 -2.24
N VAL A 56 4.86 -16.52 -2.89
CA VAL A 56 6.31 -16.57 -3.17
C VAL A 56 7.06 -16.26 -1.89
N SER A 57 7.92 -17.18 -1.47
CA SER A 57 8.84 -16.97 -0.35
C SER A 57 10.11 -16.28 -0.84
N LEU A 58 10.51 -15.23 -0.13
CA LEU A 58 11.66 -14.38 -0.42
C LEU A 58 12.63 -14.41 0.77
N THR A 59 13.90 -14.67 0.50
CA THR A 59 15.01 -14.41 1.42
C THR A 59 15.56 -13.02 1.14
N LEU A 60 15.65 -12.18 2.16
CA LEU A 60 16.12 -10.81 2.04
C LEU A 60 17.62 -10.75 2.35
N SER A 61 18.41 -10.37 1.34
CA SER A 61 19.86 -10.26 1.46
C SER A 61 20.36 -8.92 0.87
N PRO A 62 20.96 -8.02 1.68
CA PRO A 62 21.15 -8.15 3.13
C PRO A 62 19.82 -8.10 3.89
N ALA A 63 19.85 -8.42 5.19
CA ALA A 63 18.70 -8.20 6.06
C ALA A 63 18.33 -6.71 6.09
N LEU A 64 17.03 -6.41 6.04
CA LEU A 64 16.54 -5.04 5.99
C LEU A 64 16.26 -4.49 7.39
N TYR A 65 16.83 -3.32 7.67
CA TYR A 65 16.53 -2.52 8.87
C TYR A 65 15.60 -1.37 8.52
N VAL A 66 14.74 -1.01 9.46
CA VAL A 66 13.77 0.10 9.31
C VAL A 66 13.72 0.93 10.60
N ASP A 67 13.45 2.22 10.46
CA ASP A 67 13.57 3.19 11.56
C ASP A 67 12.56 2.98 12.70
N TRP A 68 11.43 2.33 12.41
CA TRP A 68 10.37 2.09 13.39
C TRP A 68 10.63 0.91 14.32
N LYS A 69 11.84 0.30 14.25
CA LYS A 69 12.36 -0.69 15.22
C LYS A 69 11.36 -1.81 15.53
N PRO A 70 11.04 -2.67 14.54
CA PRO A 70 10.17 -3.83 14.76
C PRO A 70 10.65 -4.71 15.91
N LYS A 71 9.69 -5.42 16.51
CA LYS A 71 9.96 -6.47 17.47
C LYS A 71 10.75 -7.61 16.79
N ALA A 72 11.70 -8.17 17.52
CA ALA A 72 12.41 -9.39 17.10
C ALA A 72 11.46 -10.59 17.00
N ARG A 73 11.74 -11.50 16.05
CA ARG A 73 10.99 -12.76 15.82
C ARG A 73 9.48 -12.53 15.67
N ALA A 74 9.10 -11.57 14.84
CA ALA A 74 7.71 -11.21 14.59
C ALA A 74 7.41 -11.14 13.09
N VAL A 75 6.13 -11.26 12.73
CA VAL A 75 5.63 -11.14 11.36
C VAL A 75 4.83 -9.84 11.24
N TYR A 76 5.11 -9.10 10.18
CA TYR A 76 4.45 -7.83 9.87
C TYR A 76 3.81 -7.88 8.50
N ARG A 77 2.62 -7.29 8.38
CA ARG A 77 2.03 -6.97 7.09
C ARG A 77 2.69 -5.70 6.57
N ALA A 78 3.22 -5.75 5.35
CA ALA A 78 3.98 -4.64 4.80
C ALA A 78 3.91 -4.58 3.27
N MET A 79 4.25 -3.44 2.70
CA MET A 79 4.61 -3.27 1.30
C MET A 79 6.14 -3.33 1.22
N LEU A 80 6.66 -4.35 0.55
CA LEU A 80 8.09 -4.53 0.33
C LEU A 80 8.44 -4.07 -1.08
N TYR A 81 9.41 -3.16 -1.18
CA TYR A 81 10.08 -2.80 -2.42
C TYR A 81 11.39 -3.58 -2.49
N TYR A 82 11.61 -4.31 -3.58
CA TYR A 82 12.75 -5.20 -3.72
C TYR A 82 13.16 -5.37 -5.18
N ASP A 83 14.39 -5.82 -5.39
CA ASP A 83 15.00 -6.01 -6.71
C ASP A 83 14.59 -7.38 -7.32
N LYS A 84 15.20 -7.78 -8.43
CA LYS A 84 15.04 -9.12 -9.02
C LYS A 84 15.19 -10.23 -7.97
N VAL A 85 14.46 -11.32 -8.21
CA VAL A 85 14.51 -12.54 -7.39
C VAL A 85 15.32 -13.59 -8.12
N GLU A 86 16.39 -14.06 -7.50
CA GLU A 86 17.26 -15.12 -8.03
C GLU A 86 17.28 -16.27 -7.01
N ASN A 87 16.79 -17.44 -7.42
CA ASN A 87 16.71 -18.63 -6.55
C ASN A 87 16.04 -18.36 -5.19
N GLY A 88 15.01 -17.50 -5.17
CA GLY A 88 14.27 -17.12 -3.96
C GLY A 88 14.94 -16.03 -3.11
N VAL A 89 16.12 -15.54 -3.51
CA VAL A 89 16.84 -14.46 -2.81
C VAL A 89 16.63 -13.14 -3.55
N THR A 90 16.48 -12.05 -2.81
CA THR A 90 16.40 -10.71 -3.37
C THR A 90 17.05 -9.66 -2.48
N LYS A 91 17.47 -8.55 -3.09
CA LYS A 91 17.90 -7.34 -2.40
C LYS A 91 16.68 -6.50 -2.00
N PRO A 92 16.38 -6.35 -0.70
CA PRO A 92 15.35 -5.43 -0.26
C PRO A 92 15.80 -3.98 -0.45
N ILE A 93 14.89 -3.11 -0.87
CA ILE A 93 15.14 -1.68 -1.08
C ILE A 93 14.49 -0.88 0.04
N SER A 94 13.21 -1.09 0.31
CA SER A 94 12.51 -0.45 1.42
C SER A 94 11.29 -1.25 1.84
N LEU A 95 10.78 -0.96 3.04
CA LEU A 95 9.59 -1.60 3.58
C LEU A 95 8.70 -0.55 4.24
N GLN A 96 7.48 -0.43 3.73
CA GLN A 96 6.44 0.44 4.26
C GLN A 96 5.43 -0.40 5.04
N SER A 97 5.05 0.06 6.24
CA SER A 97 4.04 -0.61 7.05
C SER A 97 2.67 -0.60 6.36
N VAL A 98 1.96 -1.73 6.44
CA VAL A 98 0.55 -1.87 6.04
C VAL A 98 -0.23 -2.22 7.29
N LEU A 99 -1.15 -1.35 7.71
CA LEU A 99 -1.87 -1.55 8.98
C LEU A 99 -2.82 -2.76 8.86
N LEU A 100 -2.70 -3.70 9.78
CA LEU A 100 -3.59 -4.84 9.86
C LEU A 100 -4.83 -4.49 10.71
N LEU A 101 -5.98 -4.31 10.05
CA LEU A 101 -7.23 -3.91 10.68
C LEU A 101 -8.05 -5.15 11.05
N LYS A 102 -7.99 -5.55 12.31
CA LYS A 102 -8.83 -6.65 12.81
C LYS A 102 -10.28 -6.19 12.95
N PRO A 103 -11.27 -6.84 12.29
CA PRO A 103 -12.67 -6.48 12.46
C PRO A 103 -13.14 -6.64 13.89
N LYS A 104 -13.76 -5.59 14.43
CA LYS A 104 -14.44 -5.59 15.72
C LYS A 104 -15.95 -5.55 15.54
N THR A 105 -16.70 -6.18 16.43
CA THR A 105 -18.16 -6.05 16.48
C THR A 105 -18.57 -4.76 17.20
N LYS A 106 -19.85 -4.39 17.11
CA LYS A 106 -20.45 -3.30 17.90
C LYS A 106 -20.44 -3.57 19.41
N ASP A 107 -20.20 -4.81 19.83
CA ASP A 107 -20.03 -5.14 21.24
C ASP A 107 -18.61 -4.93 21.74
N GLU A 108 -17.62 -5.11 20.85
CA GLU A 108 -16.21 -4.90 21.15
C GLU A 108 -15.78 -3.43 20.99
N GLU A 109 -16.42 -2.69 20.09
CA GLU A 109 -16.16 -1.27 19.82
C GLU A 109 -17.46 -0.48 19.99
N LYS A 110 -17.60 0.22 21.11
CA LYS A 110 -18.82 0.96 21.48
C LYS A 110 -18.91 2.34 20.84
N GLU A 111 -17.78 2.91 20.46
CA GLU A 111 -17.69 4.22 19.82
C GLU A 111 -16.79 4.12 18.59
N TRP A 112 -17.22 4.69 17.46
CA TRP A 112 -16.40 4.76 16.27
C TRP A 112 -16.70 6.02 15.48
N HIS A 113 -15.68 6.49 14.76
CA HIS A 113 -15.78 7.64 13.89
C HIS A 113 -15.81 7.21 12.43
N THR A 114 -16.36 8.07 11.58
CA THR A 114 -16.59 7.80 10.16
C THR A 114 -16.10 8.94 9.28
N ASP A 115 -15.08 9.65 9.73
CA ASP A 115 -14.47 10.75 9.00
C ASP A 115 -14.03 10.29 7.60
N PRO A 116 -14.27 11.07 6.56
CA PRO A 116 -14.07 10.61 5.19
C PRO A 116 -12.60 10.27 4.89
N LEU A 117 -12.41 9.26 4.04
CA LEU A 117 -11.12 8.87 3.46
C LEU A 117 -11.21 8.93 1.94
N GLY A 118 -10.08 9.15 1.26
CA GLY A 118 -9.99 8.82 -0.16
C GLY A 118 -9.78 7.32 -0.33
N LEU A 119 -10.54 6.69 -1.22
CA LEU A 119 -10.36 5.29 -1.62
C LEU A 119 -9.76 5.25 -3.02
N GLU A 120 -8.52 4.76 -3.14
CA GLU A 120 -7.87 4.59 -4.43
C GLU A 120 -8.19 3.21 -5.01
N SER A 121 -8.05 2.15 -4.21
CA SER A 121 -8.32 0.78 -4.63
C SER A 121 -8.61 -0.16 -3.46
N ILE A 122 -9.28 -1.28 -3.77
CA ILE A 122 -9.49 -2.41 -2.85
C ILE A 122 -9.48 -3.72 -3.63
N TRP A 123 -8.82 -4.74 -3.07
CA TRP A 123 -8.70 -6.05 -3.71
C TRP A 123 -8.54 -7.17 -2.68
N ILE A 124 -8.89 -8.39 -3.06
CA ILE A 124 -8.61 -9.59 -2.29
C ILE A 124 -7.21 -10.11 -2.67
N SER A 125 -6.39 -10.44 -1.68
CA SER A 125 -5.10 -11.07 -1.91
C SER A 125 -5.27 -12.42 -2.62
N LYS A 126 -4.32 -12.81 -3.46
CA LYS A 126 -4.41 -14.05 -4.25
C LYS A 126 -4.50 -15.30 -3.37
N ASN A 127 -3.77 -15.31 -2.26
CA ASN A 127 -3.87 -16.34 -1.22
C ASN A 127 -5.16 -16.29 -0.37
N LYS A 128 -6.10 -15.37 -0.67
CA LYS A 128 -7.38 -15.15 0.02
C LYS A 128 -7.27 -14.87 1.54
N ARG A 129 -6.11 -14.42 2.02
CA ARG A 129 -5.89 -14.11 3.45
C ARG A 129 -6.26 -12.68 3.82
N TYR A 130 -6.28 -11.76 2.86
CA TYR A 130 -6.48 -10.33 3.12
C TYR A 130 -7.44 -9.68 2.11
N ALA A 131 -8.25 -8.73 2.59
CA ALA A 131 -8.77 -7.66 1.77
C ALA A 131 -7.84 -6.44 1.96
N ASN A 132 -7.14 -6.04 0.91
CA ASN A 132 -6.16 -4.96 0.91
C ASN A 132 -6.82 -3.67 0.40
N LEU A 133 -6.45 -2.53 0.99
CA LEU A 133 -6.92 -1.21 0.57
C LEU A 133 -5.76 -0.23 0.41
N SER A 134 -5.85 0.57 -0.66
CA SER A 134 -5.04 1.77 -0.86
C SER A 134 -5.90 2.99 -0.59
N LEU A 135 -5.47 3.81 0.37
CA LEU A 135 -6.21 4.95 0.89
C LEU A 135 -5.43 6.24 0.64
N ILE A 136 -6.17 7.33 0.43
CA ILE A 136 -5.66 8.69 0.45
C ILE A 136 -6.16 9.34 1.74
N ILE A 137 -5.23 9.66 2.63
CA ILE A 137 -5.50 10.18 3.97
C ILE A 137 -5.12 11.65 3.99
N LYS A 138 -6.05 12.52 4.40
CA LYS A 138 -5.76 13.93 4.53
C LYS A 138 -5.12 14.24 5.88
N LYS A 139 -4.03 14.99 5.84
CA LYS A 139 -3.22 15.38 6.99
C LYS A 139 -2.94 16.87 6.99
N GLY A 140 -2.58 17.35 8.17
CA GLY A 140 -2.21 18.72 8.46
C GLY A 140 -1.74 18.75 9.90
N SER A 141 -0.67 19.49 10.17
CA SER A 141 -0.21 19.68 11.54
C SER A 141 -0.83 20.96 12.08
N ASN A 142 -1.45 20.86 13.26
CA ASN A 142 -1.62 22.00 14.15
C ASN A 142 -0.86 21.61 15.42
N THR A 143 0.10 22.43 15.85
CA THR A 143 1.02 22.10 16.98
C THR A 143 0.27 21.91 18.32
N SER A 144 -1.02 22.23 18.38
CA SER A 144 -1.91 22.08 19.52
C SER A 144 -2.64 20.73 19.59
N LEU A 145 -2.66 19.93 18.52
CA LEU A 145 -3.37 18.63 18.49
C LEU A 145 -2.38 17.48 18.70
N SER A 146 -2.53 16.76 19.81
CA SER A 146 -1.65 15.64 20.19
C SER A 146 -2.19 14.27 19.75
N SER A 147 -3.43 14.19 19.28
CA SER A 147 -4.09 12.91 18.97
C SER A 147 -3.80 12.45 17.55
N ALA A 148 -3.29 11.23 17.42
CA ALA A 148 -3.08 10.58 16.13
C ALA A 148 -4.41 10.18 15.49
N GLN A 149 -4.49 10.30 14.16
CA GLN A 149 -5.58 9.71 13.39
C GLN A 149 -5.63 8.19 13.60
N LYS A 150 -6.83 7.61 13.59
CA LYS A 150 -7.04 6.17 13.77
C LYS A 150 -7.90 5.61 12.65
N ILE A 151 -7.47 4.49 12.07
CA ILE A 151 -8.26 3.74 11.09
C ILE A 151 -8.55 2.36 11.68
N GLY A 152 -9.80 1.93 11.57
CA GLY A 152 -10.27 0.63 12.05
C GLY A 152 -11.27 0.01 11.10
N VAL A 153 -11.84 -1.13 11.50
CA VAL A 153 -12.92 -1.77 10.76
C VAL A 153 -13.93 -2.37 11.72
N LEU A 154 -15.18 -1.97 11.53
CA LEU A 154 -16.34 -2.46 12.27
C LEU A 154 -17.05 -3.52 11.42
N LYS A 155 -17.34 -4.68 12.00
CA LYS A 155 -18.25 -5.68 11.44
C LYS A 155 -19.66 -5.33 11.89
N GLU A 156 -20.41 -4.69 11.01
CA GLU A 156 -21.72 -4.11 11.31
C GLU A 156 -22.83 -5.17 11.40
N ALA A 157 -22.80 -6.14 10.49
CA ALA A 157 -23.84 -7.15 10.36
C ALA A 157 -23.31 -8.41 9.70
N VAL A 158 -24.00 -9.52 9.97
CA VAL A 158 -23.86 -10.78 9.24
C VAL A 158 -25.25 -11.26 8.85
N THR A 159 -25.49 -11.45 7.57
CA THR A 159 -26.74 -11.99 7.04
C THR A 159 -26.48 -13.35 6.39
N LYS A 160 -27.50 -14.20 6.30
CA LYS A 160 -27.40 -15.52 5.64
C LYS A 160 -28.01 -15.44 4.25
N HIS A 161 -27.42 -16.16 3.30
CA HIS A 161 -27.99 -16.40 1.97
C HIS A 161 -27.70 -17.85 1.56
N GLU A 162 -28.28 -18.31 0.44
CA GLU A 162 -28.26 -19.73 0.05
C GLU A 162 -26.85 -20.34 -0.03
N LYS A 163 -25.87 -19.56 -0.51
CA LYS A 163 -24.49 -19.99 -0.75
C LYS A 163 -23.50 -19.73 0.39
N GLY A 164 -23.91 -19.05 1.46
CA GLY A 164 -23.00 -18.62 2.52
C GLY A 164 -23.53 -17.48 3.39
N LYS A 165 -22.61 -16.76 4.03
CA LYS A 165 -22.93 -15.57 4.83
C LYS A 165 -22.44 -14.31 4.11
N ALA A 166 -23.22 -13.25 4.24
CA ALA A 166 -22.82 -11.91 3.84
C ALA A 166 -22.36 -11.14 5.06
N TYR A 167 -21.08 -10.76 5.06
CA TYR A 167 -20.43 -9.98 6.11
C TYR A 167 -20.34 -8.52 5.69
N HIS A 168 -20.91 -7.63 6.50
CA HIS A 168 -20.90 -6.20 6.24
C HIS A 168 -19.87 -5.52 7.13
N PHE A 169 -18.86 -4.91 6.52
CA PHE A 169 -17.82 -4.15 7.18
C PHE A 169 -17.94 -2.66 6.85
N LEU A 170 -17.63 -1.85 7.86
CA LEU A 170 -17.46 -0.41 7.75
C LEU A 170 -16.03 -0.05 8.13
N LEU A 171 -15.30 0.58 7.21
CA LEU A 171 -14.02 1.19 7.53
C LEU A 171 -14.29 2.41 8.43
N THR A 172 -13.71 2.41 9.63
CA THR A 172 -13.85 3.50 10.59
C THR A 172 -12.61 4.38 10.51
N HIS A 173 -12.81 5.68 10.68
CA HIS A 173 -11.73 6.65 10.64
C HIS A 173 -12.02 7.81 11.58
N TYR A 174 -11.04 8.08 12.44
CA TYR A 174 -11.02 9.23 13.32
C TYR A 174 -9.90 10.17 12.87
N GLN A 175 -10.30 11.31 12.29
CA GLN A 175 -9.41 12.38 11.84
C GLN A 175 -8.76 13.12 13.02
N ALA A 176 -9.29 12.94 14.24
CA ALA A 176 -8.78 13.55 15.47
C ALA A 176 -8.67 15.08 15.42
N GLY A 177 -9.59 15.72 14.68
CA GLY A 177 -9.60 17.19 14.49
C GLY A 177 -8.42 17.73 13.70
N GLN A 178 -7.55 16.87 13.13
CA GLN A 178 -6.39 17.32 12.37
C GLN A 178 -6.82 18.05 11.09
N PRO A 179 -6.21 19.19 10.75
CA PRO A 179 -6.50 19.87 9.50
C PRO A 179 -6.23 18.98 8.27
N GLU A 180 -6.94 19.27 7.19
CA GLU A 180 -6.94 18.46 5.97
C GLU A 180 -6.17 19.14 4.82
N TYR A 181 -4.95 19.61 5.07
CA TYR A 181 -4.20 20.47 4.14
C TYR A 181 -3.57 19.73 2.96
N TYR A 182 -3.07 18.52 3.18
CA TYR A 182 -2.40 17.72 2.15
C TYR A 182 -2.80 16.25 2.25
N SER A 183 -2.51 15.49 1.20
CA SER A 183 -2.85 14.07 1.11
C SER A 183 -1.62 13.20 1.22
N VAL A 184 -1.74 12.11 1.97
CA VAL A 184 -0.73 11.04 2.02
C VAL A 184 -1.36 9.71 1.65
N LYS A 185 -0.58 8.86 0.98
CA LYS A 185 -1.01 7.50 0.67
C LYS A 185 -0.78 6.59 1.87
N GLY A 186 -1.78 5.77 2.21
CA GLY A 186 -1.72 4.79 3.28
C GLY A 186 -2.28 3.45 2.82
N TYR A 187 -1.75 2.37 3.39
CA TYR A 187 -2.16 1.01 3.06
C TYR A 187 -2.66 0.29 4.30
N VAL A 188 -3.76 -0.44 4.13
CA VAL A 188 -4.34 -1.27 5.18
C VAL A 188 -4.74 -2.64 4.63
N SER A 189 -4.73 -3.65 5.50
CA SER A 189 -5.22 -5.00 5.20
C SER A 189 -6.20 -5.45 6.26
N ILE A 190 -7.35 -5.97 5.84
CA ILE A 190 -8.30 -6.65 6.72
C ILE A 190 -8.03 -8.15 6.59
N PRO A 191 -7.70 -8.87 7.68
CA PRO A 191 -7.56 -10.31 7.64
C PRO A 191 -8.92 -10.97 7.38
N ILE A 192 -8.96 -11.85 6.38
CA ILE A 192 -10.18 -12.55 5.94
C ILE A 192 -10.04 -14.07 5.93
N TYR A 193 -8.94 -14.61 6.45
CA TYR A 193 -8.68 -16.04 6.50
C TYR A 193 -9.69 -16.86 7.35
N ASN A 194 -10.60 -16.20 8.08
CA ASN A 194 -11.66 -16.81 8.87
C ASN A 194 -13.02 -16.86 8.14
N TYR A 195 -13.07 -16.46 6.87
CA TYR A 195 -14.26 -16.50 6.01
C TYR A 195 -14.07 -17.55 4.92
N TYR A 196 -15.16 -18.15 4.44
CA TYR A 196 -15.12 -19.36 3.63
C TYR A 196 -15.60 -19.12 2.21
N SER A 197 -15.30 -20.06 1.31
CA SER A 197 -15.81 -19.98 -0.06
C SER A 197 -17.34 -19.98 -0.08
N GLY A 198 -17.93 -19.11 -0.90
CA GLY A 198 -19.36 -18.85 -0.93
C GLY A 198 -19.81 -17.70 -0.02
N ASP A 199 -18.99 -17.28 0.95
CA ASP A 199 -19.27 -16.06 1.72
C ASP A 199 -19.09 -14.81 0.86
N SER A 200 -19.88 -13.77 1.16
CA SER A 200 -19.78 -12.46 0.53
C SER A 200 -19.26 -11.43 1.52
N LEU A 201 -18.27 -10.63 1.12
CA LEU A 201 -17.76 -9.51 1.90
C LEU A 201 -18.23 -8.20 1.29
N TYR A 202 -18.89 -7.36 2.09
CA TYR A 202 -19.27 -6.00 1.71
C TYR A 202 -18.45 -5.01 2.54
N ILE A 203 -17.55 -4.28 1.91
CA ILE A 203 -16.66 -3.33 2.58
C ILE A 203 -17.09 -1.92 2.20
N THR A 204 -17.57 -1.19 3.21
CA THR A 204 -18.06 0.18 3.10
C THR A 204 -16.97 1.16 3.51
N VAL A 205 -16.73 2.16 2.67
CA VAL A 205 -15.83 3.28 2.96
C VAL A 205 -16.59 4.59 2.77
N ASN A 206 -16.59 5.44 3.79
CA ASN A 206 -17.11 6.79 3.65
C ASN A 206 -16.03 7.68 3.04
N THR A 207 -16.35 8.31 1.90
CA THR A 207 -15.42 9.18 1.17
C THR A 207 -15.94 10.61 1.12
N TYR A 208 -15.07 11.55 0.71
CA TYR A 208 -15.47 12.94 0.47
C TYR A 208 -16.56 13.10 -0.60
N LYS A 209 -16.78 12.09 -1.45
CA LYS A 209 -17.83 12.08 -2.49
C LYS A 209 -19.04 11.22 -2.10
N GLY A 210 -19.12 10.80 -0.84
CA GLY A 210 -20.17 9.91 -0.33
C GLY A 210 -19.67 8.48 -0.10
N LYS A 211 -20.63 7.60 0.20
CA LYS A 211 -20.38 6.21 0.57
C LYS A 211 -20.03 5.36 -0.64
N VAL A 212 -18.95 4.60 -0.56
CA VAL A 212 -18.58 3.57 -1.54
C VAL A 212 -18.69 2.21 -0.89
N VAL A 213 -19.34 1.26 -1.56
CA VAL A 213 -19.43 -0.14 -1.12
C VAL A 213 -18.77 -1.03 -2.18
N LYS A 214 -17.86 -1.90 -1.75
CA LYS A 214 -17.20 -2.88 -2.60
C LYS A 214 -17.57 -4.28 -2.12
N SER A 215 -17.96 -5.13 -3.05
CA SER A 215 -18.41 -6.49 -2.76
C SER A 215 -17.44 -7.51 -3.34
N PHE A 216 -17.22 -8.60 -2.61
CA PHE A 216 -16.38 -9.72 -3.01
C PHE A 216 -17.07 -11.03 -2.66
N LEU A 217 -17.06 -11.98 -3.58
CA LEU A 217 -17.45 -13.37 -3.33
C LEU A 217 -16.16 -14.18 -3.13
N LEU A 218 -16.08 -14.96 -2.04
CA LEU A 218 -14.90 -15.74 -1.67
C LEU A 218 -14.85 -17.15 -2.28
#